data_AF-A0A951L9W1-F1
#
_entry.id   AF-A0A951L9W1-F1
#
_cell.length_a   1.000
_cell.length_b   1.000
_cell.length_c   1.000
_cell.angle_alpha   90.00
_cell.angle_beta   90.00
_cell.angle_gamma   90.00
#
_symmetry.space_group_name_H-M   'P 1'
#
loop_
_entity.id
_entity.type
_entity.pdbx_description
1 polymer ?
#
loop_
_entity_poly.entity_id
_entity_poly.type
_entity_poly.pdbx_seq_one_letter_code
_entity_poly.pdbx_strand_id
1 'polypeptide(L)'
;MSQAEHPDRLREGRAVTVEDVRQLMGASTPHFALQLRERIKALIRGLPTDHPARIEGEREIARLDKIAYVGEVRGHPAELGFKPLPSVGHDASNSR
;
A
#
# COMPACT_ATOMS: atom_id res chain seq x y z
N MET A 1 13.55 23.17 3.91
CA MET A 1 12.22 23.11 3.28
C MET A 1 12.28 22.03 2.21
N SER A 2 11.79 20.81 2.51
CA SER A 2 11.92 19.66 1.61
C SER A 2 10.91 19.73 0.47
N GLN A 3 11.37 19.97 -0.75
CA GLN A 3 10.62 19.81 -2.00
C GLN A 3 10.42 18.31 -2.27
N ALA A 4 9.32 17.71 -1.81
CA ALA A 4 9.01 16.32 -2.17
C ALA A 4 7.52 16.06 -2.44
N GLU A 5 6.75 17.11 -2.74
CA GLU A 5 5.37 16.96 -3.18
C GLU A 5 5.23 17.68 -4.53
N HIS A 6 5.54 16.97 -5.62
CA HIS A 6 5.32 17.48 -6.97
C HIS A 6 3.81 17.54 -7.23
N PRO A 7 3.19 18.74 -7.31
CA PRO A 7 1.75 18.89 -7.55
C PRO A 7 1.37 18.59 -9.01
N ASP A 8 2.36 18.45 -9.90
CA ASP A 8 2.17 18.35 -11.35
C ASP A 8 1.66 17.00 -11.86
N ARG A 9 1.64 15.95 -11.02
CA ARG A 9 1.18 14.61 -11.47
C ARG A 9 -0.33 14.56 -11.76
N LEU A 10 -1.09 15.54 -11.27
CA LEU A 10 -2.54 15.68 -11.48
C LEU A 10 -2.89 16.84 -12.43
N ARG A 11 -1.98 17.26 -13.33
CA ARG A 11 -2.32 18.29 -14.32
C ARG A 11 -3.48 17.84 -15.20
N GLU A 12 -4.57 18.61 -15.17
CA GLU A 12 -5.69 18.52 -16.11
C GLU A 12 -5.14 18.50 -17.55
N GLY A 13 -5.26 17.35 -18.22
CA GLY A 13 -4.82 17.16 -19.61
C GLY A 13 -3.71 16.13 -19.83
N ARG A 14 -3.01 15.64 -18.79
CA ARG A 14 -2.07 14.51 -18.95
C ARG A 14 -2.82 13.19 -18.82
N ALA A 15 -2.71 12.34 -19.83
CA ALA A 15 -3.24 10.97 -19.76
C ALA A 15 -2.53 10.20 -18.64
N VAL A 16 -3.32 9.64 -17.72
CA VAL A 16 -2.80 8.75 -16.68
C VAL A 16 -2.30 7.47 -17.34
N THR A 17 -1.11 7.00 -16.96
CA THR A 17 -0.47 5.81 -17.53
C THR A 17 -0.26 4.73 -16.47
N VAL A 18 0.02 3.51 -16.91
CA VAL A 18 0.44 2.40 -16.03
C VAL A 18 1.71 2.77 -15.25
N GLU A 19 2.62 3.54 -15.87
CA GLU A 19 3.85 3.97 -15.23
C GLU A 19 3.60 4.90 -14.05
N ASP A 20 2.58 5.75 -14.11
CA ASP A 20 2.22 6.62 -12.99
C ASP A 20 1.75 5.82 -11.77
N VAL A 21 1.08 4.68 -12.00
CA VAL A 21 0.73 3.72 -10.94
C VAL A 21 2.00 3.07 -10.38
N ARG A 22 2.93 2.61 -11.23
CA ARG A 22 4.17 1.95 -10.81
C ARG A 22 5.10 2.88 -10.03
N GLN A 23 5.16 4.16 -10.38
CA GLN A 23 5.93 5.16 -9.64
C GLN A 23 5.44 5.34 -8.20
N LEU A 24 4.14 5.15 -7.93
CA LEU A 24 3.62 5.13 -6.56
C LEU A 24 4.09 3.87 -5.81
N MET A 25 4.32 2.77 -6.52
CA MET A 25 4.74 1.50 -5.94
C MET A 25 6.22 1.43 -5.58
N GLY A 26 7.09 2.19 -6.26
CA GLY A 26 8.55 2.17 -6.05
C GLY A 26 9.02 2.52 -4.63
N ALA A 27 8.16 3.10 -3.79
CA ALA A 27 8.44 3.46 -2.40
C ALA A 27 7.55 2.72 -1.38
N SER A 28 6.96 1.58 -1.75
CA SER A 28 5.97 0.87 -0.91
C SER A 28 6.63 0.17 0.27
N THR A 29 6.68 0.83 1.42
CA THR A 29 6.88 0.16 2.71
C THR A 29 5.51 -0.21 3.30
N PRO A 30 5.43 -1.23 4.19
CA PRO A 30 4.15 -1.64 4.76
C PRO A 30 3.36 -0.53 5.45
N HIS A 31 4.07 0.37 6.14
CA HIS A 31 3.45 1.48 6.87
C HIS A 31 2.70 2.45 5.94
N PHE A 32 3.19 2.64 4.70
CA PHE A 32 2.56 3.53 3.73
C PHE A 32 1.52 2.83 2.85
N ALA A 33 1.28 1.52 3.03
CA ALA A 33 0.43 0.76 2.13
C ALA A 33 -1.00 1.32 2.03
N LEU A 34 -1.59 1.71 3.17
CA LEU A 34 -2.92 2.32 3.21
C LEU A 34 -2.94 3.71 2.56
N GLN A 35 -1.90 4.52 2.75
CA GLN A 35 -1.81 5.84 2.13
C GLN A 35 -1.62 5.75 0.62
N LEU A 36 -0.79 4.82 0.15
CA LEU A 36 -0.58 4.56 -1.28
C LEU A 36 -1.85 4.06 -1.95
N ARG A 37 -2.64 3.22 -1.28
CA ARG A 37 -3.95 2.77 -1.76
C ARG A 37 -4.88 3.94 -2.06
N GLU A 38 -5.02 4.88 -1.13
CA GLU A 38 -5.91 6.04 -1.33
C GLU A 38 -5.42 6.96 -2.47
N ARG A 39 -4.10 7.09 -2.63
CA ARG A 39 -3.50 7.83 -3.75
C ARG A 39 -3.78 7.16 -5.10
N ILE A 40 -3.65 5.84 -5.19
CA ILE A 40 -3.95 5.07 -6.42
C ILE A 40 -5.44 5.17 -6.74
N LYS A 41 -6.33 5.05 -5.74
CA LYS A 41 -7.77 5.25 -5.94
C LYS A 41 -8.11 6.61 -6.51
N ALA A 42 -7.48 7.67 -6.00
CA ALA A 42 -7.68 9.02 -6.52
C ALA A 42 -7.20 9.13 -7.98
N LEU A 43 -6.04 8.54 -8.30
CA LEU A 43 -5.45 8.55 -9.64
C LEU A 43 -6.34 7.86 -10.69
N ILE A 44 -6.98 6.74 -10.34
CA ILE A 44 -7.76 5.93 -11.31
C ILE A 44 -9.26 6.25 -11.33
N ARG A 45 -9.78 7.07 -10.40
CA ARG A 45 -11.23 7.31 -10.21
C ARG A 45 -11.96 7.75 -11.48
N GLY A 46 -11.33 8.58 -12.30
CA GLY A 46 -11.92 9.13 -13.52
C GLY A 46 -11.69 8.28 -14.77
N LEU A 47 -11.02 7.14 -14.67
CA LEU A 47 -10.63 6.35 -15.84
C LEU A 47 -11.72 5.35 -16.26
N PRO A 48 -11.90 5.11 -17.57
CA PRO A 48 -12.72 4.02 -18.08
C PRO A 48 -12.31 2.66 -17.49
N THR A 49 -13.26 1.73 -17.34
CA THR A 49 -13.04 0.42 -16.72
C THR A 49 -12.04 -0.45 -17.49
N ASP A 50 -11.93 -0.26 -18.80
CA ASP A 50 -11.00 -0.92 -19.71
C ASP A 50 -9.63 -0.22 -19.81
N HIS A 51 -9.46 0.93 -19.15
CA HIS A 51 -8.22 1.68 -19.21
C HIS A 51 -7.08 0.88 -18.52
N PRO A 52 -5.92 0.71 -19.17
CA PRO A 52 -4.85 -0.14 -18.65
C PRO A 52 -4.32 0.32 -17.28
N ALA A 53 -4.24 1.63 -17.05
CA ALA A 53 -3.84 2.17 -15.75
C ALA A 53 -4.86 1.89 -14.62
N ARG A 54 -6.15 1.77 -14.95
CA ARG A 54 -7.19 1.42 -13.95
C ARG A 54 -7.07 -0.04 -13.55
N ILE A 55 -6.93 -0.93 -14.53
CA ILE A 55 -6.74 -2.37 -14.30
C ILE A 55 -5.50 -2.61 -13.42
N GLU A 56 -4.38 -1.94 -13.72
CA GLU A 56 -3.18 -2.06 -12.89
C GLU A 56 -3.38 -1.43 -11.51
N GLY A 57 -3.99 -0.25 -11.42
CA GLY A 57 -4.25 0.42 -10.14
C GLY A 57 -5.12 -0.43 -9.20
N GLU A 58 -6.15 -1.08 -9.71
CA GLU A 58 -7.00 -2.00 -8.94
C GLU A 58 -6.22 -3.22 -8.43
N ARG A 59 -5.31 -3.78 -9.24
CA ARG A 59 -4.41 -4.88 -8.82
C ARG A 59 -3.47 -4.44 -7.69
N GLU A 60 -2.88 -3.27 -7.82
CA GLU A 60 -1.96 -2.73 -6.81
C GLU A 60 -2.68 -2.37 -5.50
N ILE A 61 -3.90 -1.83 -5.56
CA ILE A 61 -4.74 -1.62 -4.37
C ILE A 61 -4.96 -2.94 -3.62
N ALA A 62 -5.33 -4.00 -4.33
CA ALA A 62 -5.53 -5.32 -3.71
C ALA A 62 -4.23 -5.89 -3.09
N ARG A 63 -3.06 -5.59 -3.67
CA ARG A 63 -1.77 -5.95 -3.10
C ARG A 63 -1.47 -5.15 -1.84
N LEU A 64 -1.68 -3.83 -1.88
CA LEU A 64 -1.46 -2.94 -0.74
C LEU A 64 -2.36 -3.27 0.45
N ASP A 65 -3.62 -3.65 0.21
CA ASP A 65 -4.54 -4.11 1.26
C ASP A 65 -3.98 -5.35 1.99
N LYS A 66 -3.31 -6.27 1.28
CA LYS A 66 -2.64 -7.43 1.89
C LYS A 66 -1.37 -7.05 2.63
N ILE A 67 -0.55 -6.15 2.07
CA ILE A 67 0.69 -5.69 2.71
C ILE A 67 0.40 -4.94 4.00
N ALA A 68 -0.64 -4.11 4.02
CA ALA A 68 -1.07 -3.40 5.23
C ALA A 68 -1.42 -4.39 6.36
N TYR A 69 -2.05 -5.52 6.02
CA TYR A 69 -2.43 -6.55 6.98
C TYR A 69 -1.27 -7.44 7.43
N VAL A 70 -0.35 -7.80 6.51
CA VAL A 70 0.73 -8.77 6.77
C VAL A 70 2.01 -8.10 7.28
N GLY A 71 2.31 -6.88 6.85
CA GLY A 71 3.53 -6.17 7.21
C GLY A 71 3.51 -5.55 8.61
N GLU A 72 2.40 -5.67 9.33
CA GLU A 72 2.30 -5.31 10.74
C GLU A 72 2.84 -6.45 11.63
N VAL A 73 4.11 -6.82 11.45
CA VAL A 73 4.83 -7.57 12.49
C VAL A 73 5.26 -6.55 13.53
N ARG A 74 4.46 -6.37 14.59
CA ARG A 74 4.91 -5.74 15.83
C ARG A 74 5.89 -6.70 16.52
N GLY A 75 7.18 -6.57 16.21
CA GLY A 75 8.26 -7.31 16.84
C GLY A 75 9.40 -7.60 15.86
N HIS A 76 10.64 -7.67 16.37
CA HIS A 76 11.76 -8.15 15.57
C HIS A 76 11.48 -9.57 15.04
N PRO A 77 12.00 -9.94 13.84
CA PRO A 77 12.06 -11.35 13.47
C PRO A 77 12.72 -12.10 14.63
N ALA A 78 12.16 -13.26 15.00
CA ALA A 78 12.68 -14.05 16.11
C ALA A 78 14.17 -14.32 15.88
N GLU A 79 15.01 -13.81 16.79
CA GLU A 79 16.42 -14.17 16.81
C GLU A 79 16.53 -15.68 17.00
N LEU A 80 17.48 -16.31 16.29
CA LEU A 80 17.65 -17.76 16.29
C LEU A 80 17.90 -18.24 17.74
N GLY A 81 16.89 -18.85 18.35
CA GLY A 81 16.95 -19.35 19.74
C GLY A 81 16.04 -18.63 20.74
N PHE A 82 15.38 -17.54 20.37
CA PHE A 82 14.42 -16.84 21.24
C PHE A 82 12.98 -16.99 20.74
N LYS A 83 12.05 -17.24 21.65
CA LYS A 83 10.61 -17.25 21.33
C LYS A 83 10.16 -15.79 21.09
N PRO A 84 9.55 -15.46 19.95
CA PRO A 84 9.02 -14.13 19.74
C PRO A 84 7.91 -13.84 20.76
N LEU A 85 7.87 -12.59 21.24
CA LEU A 85 6.81 -12.16 22.15
C LEU A 85 5.45 -12.20 21.41
N PRO A 86 4.37 -12.60 22.10
CA PRO A 86 3.06 -12.66 21.50
C PRO A 86 2.64 -11.26 21.02
N SER A 87 2.22 -11.17 19.76
CA SER A 87 1.62 -9.95 19.22
C SER A 87 0.28 -9.69 19.90
N VAL A 88 -0.06 -8.42 20.11
CA VAL A 88 -1.38 -8.01 20.61
C VAL A 88 -2.44 -8.23 19.52
N GLY A 89 -2.96 -9.46 19.41
CA GLY A 89 -3.96 -9.78 18.40
C GLY A 89 -4.35 -11.25 18.20
N HIS A 90 -3.93 -12.19 19.06
CA HIS A 90 -4.45 -13.57 19.00
C HIS A 90 -4.92 -14.03 20.38
N ASP A 91 -6.24 -13.93 20.52
CA ASP A 91 -7.16 -14.64 21.40
C ASP A 91 -6.78 -14.89 22.87
N ALA A 92 -7.36 -14.03 23.70
CA ALA A 92 -7.71 -14.37 25.08
C ALA A 92 -8.86 -15.39 25.07
N SER A 93 -8.59 -16.65 24.81
CA SER A 93 -9.54 -17.72 25.14
C SER A 93 -8.90 -19.11 25.10
N ASN A 94 -8.37 -19.56 26.25
CA ASN A 94 -8.68 -20.94 26.63
C ASN A 94 -8.69 -21.10 28.16
N SER A 95 -9.90 -21.30 28.67
CA SER A 95 -10.16 -21.78 30.02
C SER A 95 -9.78 -23.26 30.13
N ARG A 96 -9.03 -23.63 31.18
CA ARG A 96 -9.42 -24.61 32.21
C ARG A 96 -8.29 -24.80 33.21
#